data_AF-A0A9X3J0Z6-F1
#
_entry.id   AF-A0A9X3J0Z6-F1
#
_cell.length_a   1.000
_cell.length_b   1.000
_cell.length_c   1.000
_cell.angle_alpha   90.00
_cell.angle_beta   90.00
_cell.angle_gamma   90.00
#
_symmetry.space_group_name_H-M   'P 1'
#
loop_
_entity.id
_entity.type
_entity.pdbx_description
1 polymer ?
#
loop_
_entity_poly.entity_id
_entity_poly.type
_entity_poly.pdbx_seq_one_letter_code
_entity_poly.pdbx_strand_id
1 'polypeptide(L)'
;MATTESSGPNTATETSSDTTTTTTTATTEAVTTSASDPTTTTMTPVTSTGPATSETTAASATTGETTSAVTTETGGETTTTTGESTSETTGEPMGATCEQDSDCEIFTDCCTCDVIAVGEQPPACDVQECFVDVCSTYDLGPQQAVCRFGRCTFEKVTCNPSAVSCNAQPPDCAPGTLPSVAGDCWSGQCTPVEACNWAPDCAACATDPDPLVCVFKAQKGAYQVCEPKPAACGDAPEIDCECGQEICDASPPHTECHDQTPGIVCECPFC
;
A
#
# COMPACT_ATOMS: atom_id res chain seq x y z
N MET A 1 -31.04 59.79 -14.44
CA MET A 1 -30.09 58.77 -14.90
C MET A 1 -30.63 57.44 -14.40
N ALA A 2 -30.92 56.53 -15.32
CA ALA A 2 -31.81 55.41 -15.12
C ALA A 2 -31.15 54.28 -14.31
N THR A 3 -31.81 53.90 -13.23
CA THR A 3 -31.55 52.70 -12.42
C THR A 3 -32.25 51.51 -13.07
N THR A 4 -31.49 50.49 -13.45
CA THR A 4 -32.04 49.22 -13.93
C THR A 4 -32.01 48.21 -12.80
N GLU A 5 -33.18 48.01 -12.18
CA GLU A 5 -33.49 46.85 -11.36
C GLU A 5 -33.62 45.62 -12.27
N SER A 6 -32.86 44.56 -11.96
CA SER A 6 -33.03 43.24 -12.58
C SER A 6 -33.56 42.29 -11.52
N SER A 7 -34.87 42.05 -11.59
CA SER A 7 -35.55 40.96 -10.87
C SER A 7 -35.62 39.76 -11.81
N GLY A 8 -35.02 38.64 -11.39
CA GLY A 8 -35.11 37.33 -12.06
C GLY A 8 -35.58 36.25 -11.07
N PRO A 9 -36.35 35.25 -11.52
CA PRO A 9 -37.35 34.59 -10.68
C PRO A 9 -36.92 33.27 -10.03
N ASN A 10 -37.65 32.96 -8.98
CA ASN A 10 -37.75 31.71 -8.22
C ASN A 10 -37.54 30.44 -9.08
N THR A 11 -36.56 29.62 -8.68
CA THR A 11 -36.55 28.18 -8.99
C THR A 11 -36.94 27.43 -7.72
N ALA A 12 -38.15 26.88 -7.74
CA ALA A 12 -38.63 25.94 -6.75
C ALA A 12 -37.96 24.58 -6.99
N THR A 13 -37.21 24.08 -6.02
CA THR A 13 -36.78 22.68 -5.99
C THR A 13 -37.78 21.92 -5.13
N GLU A 14 -38.52 21.01 -5.79
CA GLU A 14 -39.48 20.13 -5.14
C GLU A 14 -38.75 19.09 -4.28
N THR A 15 -39.12 19.07 -3.01
CA THR A 15 -38.80 18.03 -2.04
C THR A 15 -39.58 16.76 -2.38
N SER A 16 -38.90 15.71 -2.88
CA SER A 16 -39.43 14.34 -2.88
C SER A 16 -38.89 13.60 -1.65
N SER A 17 -39.77 13.38 -0.68
CA SER A 17 -39.52 12.54 0.49
C SER A 17 -40.13 11.16 0.24
N ASP A 18 -39.36 10.23 -0.33
CA ASP A 18 -39.75 8.82 -0.40
C ASP A 18 -39.29 8.09 0.88
N THR A 19 -40.13 8.19 1.92
CA THR A 19 -39.99 7.39 3.15
C THR A 19 -40.57 6.00 2.92
N THR A 20 -39.74 5.07 2.46
CA THR A 20 -40.12 3.65 2.37
C THR A 20 -40.12 3.06 3.77
N THR A 21 -41.32 2.80 4.30
CA THR A 21 -41.54 2.20 5.61
C THR A 21 -41.47 0.67 5.48
N THR A 22 -40.32 0.07 5.83
CA THR A 22 -40.20 -1.38 5.91
C THR A 22 -40.77 -1.87 7.24
N THR A 23 -41.94 -2.51 7.17
CA THR A 23 -42.58 -3.20 8.30
C THR A 23 -41.98 -4.60 8.38
N THR A 24 -41.14 -4.87 9.39
CA THR A 24 -40.65 -6.23 9.67
C THR A 24 -41.47 -6.83 10.80
N THR A 25 -42.30 -7.80 10.43
CA THR A 25 -43.11 -8.63 11.32
C THR A 25 -42.22 -9.50 12.20
N ALA A 26 -42.39 -9.38 13.52
CA ALA A 26 -41.82 -10.29 14.50
C ALA A 26 -42.57 -11.64 14.46
N THR A 27 -41.88 -12.70 14.05
CA THR A 27 -42.35 -14.08 14.22
C THR A 27 -41.63 -14.69 15.41
N THR A 28 -42.37 -14.86 16.49
CA THR A 28 -41.98 -15.62 17.68
C THR A 28 -42.17 -17.10 17.39
N GLU A 29 -41.09 -17.86 17.24
CA GLU A 29 -41.13 -19.31 17.35
C GLU A 29 -40.24 -19.76 18.51
N ALA A 30 -40.90 -20.37 19.50
CA ALA A 30 -40.28 -21.11 20.57
C ALA A 30 -39.81 -22.46 20.03
N VAL A 31 -38.51 -22.77 20.15
CA VAL A 31 -38.00 -24.12 19.94
C VAL A 31 -37.27 -24.60 21.20
N THR A 32 -37.69 -25.79 21.57
CA THR A 32 -37.47 -26.54 22.78
C THR A 32 -36.06 -27.11 22.87
N THR A 33 -35.56 -27.15 24.10
CA THR A 33 -34.43 -27.90 24.63
C THR A 33 -34.15 -29.26 23.97
N SER A 34 -32.86 -29.55 23.73
CA SER A 34 -32.28 -30.88 23.93
C SER A 34 -30.80 -30.77 24.24
N ALA A 35 -30.46 -31.22 25.44
CA ALA A 35 -29.10 -31.39 25.92
C ALA A 35 -28.44 -32.56 25.19
N SER A 36 -27.15 -32.42 24.88
CA SER A 36 -26.27 -33.54 24.55
C SER A 36 -24.86 -33.20 25.04
N ASP A 37 -24.32 -34.13 25.82
CA ASP A 37 -23.05 -34.15 26.54
C ASP A 37 -21.82 -33.63 25.74
N PRO A 38 -20.90 -32.89 26.39
CA PRO A 38 -19.52 -32.81 25.93
C PRO A 38 -18.71 -34.00 26.49
N THR A 39 -18.45 -34.98 25.64
CA THR A 39 -17.47 -36.04 25.87
C THR A 39 -16.08 -35.41 26.08
N THR A 40 -15.58 -35.48 27.31
CA THR A 40 -14.23 -35.04 27.67
C THR A 40 -13.21 -36.00 27.09
N THR A 41 -12.47 -35.57 26.07
CA THR A 41 -11.36 -36.35 25.52
C THR A 41 -10.05 -35.80 26.08
N THR A 42 -9.52 -36.50 27.08
CA THR A 42 -8.22 -36.28 27.70
C THR A 42 -7.11 -36.57 26.68
N MET A 43 -6.44 -35.53 26.18
CA MET A 43 -5.21 -35.70 25.39
C MET A 43 -3.99 -35.73 26.33
N THR A 44 -3.32 -36.88 26.34
CA THR A 44 -2.03 -37.12 26.98
C THR A 44 -0.90 -36.34 26.28
N PRO A 45 0.06 -35.75 27.03
CA PRO A 45 1.23 -35.12 26.44
C PRO A 45 2.22 -36.17 25.95
N VAL A 46 2.50 -36.17 24.65
CA VAL A 46 3.62 -36.91 24.05
C VAL A 46 4.89 -36.07 24.17
N THR A 47 5.73 -36.46 25.12
CA THR A 47 7.13 -36.03 25.24
C THR A 47 7.93 -36.66 24.08
N SER A 48 8.37 -35.83 23.13
CA SER A 48 9.35 -36.23 22.11
C SER A 48 10.69 -35.60 22.45
N THR A 49 11.63 -36.45 22.87
CA THR A 49 13.02 -36.14 23.15
C THR A 49 13.83 -36.61 21.94
N GLY A 50 14.61 -35.72 21.32
CA GLY A 50 15.52 -36.08 20.23
C GLY A 50 16.52 -34.95 19.92
N PRO A 51 17.75 -35.29 19.45
CA PRO A 51 18.96 -34.69 20.01
C PRO A 51 19.69 -33.68 19.10
N ALA A 52 20.40 -32.78 19.79
CA ALA A 52 21.73 -32.21 19.57
C ALA A 52 22.39 -32.16 18.17
N THR A 53 23.11 -31.03 18.01
CA THR A 53 24.38 -30.80 17.30
C THR A 53 24.33 -30.49 15.81
N SER A 54 24.75 -29.27 15.44
CA SER A 54 25.98 -29.07 14.66
C SER A 54 26.40 -27.59 14.66
N GLU A 55 27.60 -27.35 15.19
CA GLU A 55 28.46 -26.19 14.95
C GLU A 55 28.89 -26.17 13.47
N THR A 56 29.04 -25.00 12.85
CA THR A 56 30.00 -24.72 11.74
C THR A 56 30.09 -23.18 11.57
N THR A 57 31.11 -22.53 12.12
CA THR A 57 32.37 -22.09 11.46
C THR A 57 32.26 -20.76 10.71
N ALA A 58 32.90 -19.74 11.30
CA ALA A 58 33.22 -18.46 10.70
C ALA A 58 34.37 -18.58 9.67
N ALA A 59 34.31 -17.79 8.59
CA ALA A 59 35.45 -17.40 7.76
C ALA A 59 35.19 -15.97 7.26
N SER A 60 35.87 -14.97 7.82
CA SER A 60 37.16 -14.41 7.39
C SER A 60 37.10 -13.58 6.11
N ALA A 61 37.22 -12.28 6.33
CA ALA A 61 37.36 -11.21 5.36
C ALA A 61 38.54 -11.40 4.41
N THR A 62 38.37 -10.97 3.16
CA THR A 62 39.47 -10.70 2.23
C THR A 62 39.29 -9.30 1.65
N THR A 63 40.19 -8.41 2.05
CA THR A 63 40.38 -7.06 1.52
C THR A 63 41.17 -7.16 0.21
N GLY A 64 40.62 -6.63 -0.88
CA GLY A 64 41.28 -6.51 -2.18
C GLY A 64 41.31 -5.05 -2.61
N GLU A 65 42.40 -4.38 -2.29
CA GLU A 65 42.78 -3.06 -2.78
C GLU A 65 43.35 -3.23 -4.20
N THR A 66 42.86 -2.48 -5.19
CA THR A 66 43.57 -2.35 -6.48
C THR A 66 43.40 -0.97 -7.07
N THR A 67 44.53 -0.27 -7.09
CA THR A 67 44.87 0.99 -7.72
C THR A 67 45.00 0.85 -9.24
N SER A 68 44.52 1.82 -10.03
CA SER A 68 45.10 2.29 -11.32
C SER A 68 44.23 3.44 -11.85
N ALA A 69 44.71 4.69 -11.93
CA ALA A 69 45.68 5.28 -12.87
C ALA A 69 44.99 5.91 -14.11
N VAL A 70 44.97 7.26 -14.09
CA VAL A 70 45.20 8.24 -15.17
C VAL A 70 44.92 7.81 -16.61
N THR A 71 44.02 8.55 -17.29
CA THR A 71 44.27 9.06 -18.65
C THR A 71 43.61 10.43 -18.85
N THR A 72 44.44 11.40 -19.20
CA THR A 72 44.07 12.72 -19.73
C THR A 72 43.88 12.58 -21.24
N GLU A 73 42.74 12.98 -21.80
CA GLU A 73 42.64 13.29 -23.23
C GLU A 73 41.85 14.58 -23.47
N THR A 74 42.36 15.30 -24.47
CA THR A 74 42.02 16.66 -24.89
C THR A 74 41.40 16.59 -26.28
N GLY A 75 40.35 17.37 -26.50
CA GLY A 75 40.05 17.97 -27.81
C GLY A 75 39.12 17.16 -28.73
N GLY A 76 37.97 17.75 -29.04
CA GLY A 76 37.04 17.24 -30.05
C GLY A 76 35.80 18.11 -30.18
N GLU A 77 35.95 19.30 -30.76
CA GLU A 77 34.85 20.15 -31.21
C GLU A 77 34.13 19.44 -32.37
N THR A 78 32.84 19.13 -32.20
CA THR A 78 31.95 18.79 -33.31
C THR A 78 30.53 19.25 -33.00
N THR A 79 30.14 20.31 -33.70
CA THR A 79 28.80 20.87 -33.76
C THR A 79 27.87 19.86 -34.45
N THR A 80 26.95 19.25 -33.71
CA THR A 80 25.81 18.53 -34.31
C THR A 80 24.58 18.80 -33.47
N THR A 81 23.67 19.57 -34.05
CA THR A 81 22.32 19.85 -33.57
C THR A 81 21.51 18.55 -33.60
N THR A 82 21.34 17.93 -32.45
CA THR A 82 20.33 16.89 -32.20
C THR A 82 19.54 17.34 -30.98
N GLY A 83 18.21 17.36 -31.10
CA GLY A 83 17.32 17.63 -29.97
C GLY A 83 17.44 16.50 -28.96
N GLU A 84 18.40 16.63 -28.07
CA GLU A 84 18.62 15.77 -26.92
C GLU A 84 17.58 16.18 -25.88
N SER A 85 16.43 15.52 -25.90
CA SER A 85 15.62 15.40 -24.68
C SER A 85 16.45 14.55 -23.73
N THR A 86 17.32 15.19 -22.96
CA THR A 86 17.91 14.64 -21.76
C THR A 86 16.77 14.34 -20.79
N SER A 87 16.15 13.17 -20.93
CA SER A 87 15.44 12.53 -19.83
C SER A 87 16.52 12.13 -18.85
N GLU A 88 16.85 13.06 -17.95
CA GLU A 88 17.58 12.75 -16.74
C GLU A 88 16.73 11.73 -15.97
N THR A 89 17.01 10.45 -16.22
CA THR A 89 16.54 9.31 -15.42
C THR A 89 17.38 9.26 -14.15
N THR A 90 17.38 10.37 -13.42
CA THR A 90 17.91 10.41 -12.06
C THR A 90 16.76 9.91 -11.22
N GLY A 91 16.85 8.67 -10.74
CA GLY A 91 15.78 7.95 -10.03
C GLY A 91 15.12 8.84 -8.99
N GLU A 92 14.02 9.46 -9.38
CA GLU A 92 13.25 10.35 -8.53
C GLU A 92 12.52 9.43 -7.57
N PRO A 93 12.96 9.38 -6.30
CA PRO A 93 12.44 8.40 -5.37
C PRO A 93 11.00 8.78 -5.06
N MET A 94 10.15 7.77 -5.19
CA MET A 94 8.71 7.79 -4.92
C MET A 94 7.87 8.39 -6.04
N GLY A 95 7.11 7.49 -6.68
CA GLY A 95 5.83 7.65 -7.37
C GLY A 95 5.53 9.04 -7.93
N ALA A 96 5.14 9.07 -9.19
CA ALA A 96 4.83 10.30 -9.89
C ALA A 96 3.95 11.24 -9.07
N THR A 97 4.34 12.52 -9.04
CA THR A 97 3.59 13.53 -8.27
C THR A 97 2.21 13.73 -8.87
N CYS A 98 1.21 13.93 -8.02
CA CYS A 98 -0.18 14.13 -8.46
C CYS A 98 -0.91 15.16 -7.58
N GLU A 99 -2.00 15.72 -8.10
CA GLU A 99 -2.92 16.56 -7.33
C GLU A 99 -4.27 15.86 -7.10
N GLN A 100 -4.68 14.99 -8.02
CA GLN A 100 -5.92 14.23 -7.99
C GLN A 100 -5.77 12.84 -8.63
N ASP A 101 -6.69 11.92 -8.34
CA ASP A 101 -6.60 10.52 -8.81
C ASP A 101 -6.49 10.39 -10.34
N SER A 102 -7.10 11.32 -11.09
CA SER A 102 -7.02 11.29 -12.57
C SER A 102 -5.64 11.63 -13.12
N ASP A 103 -4.72 12.12 -12.28
CA ASP A 103 -3.33 12.38 -12.67
C ASP A 103 -2.49 11.10 -12.61
N CYS A 104 -3.06 10.00 -12.11
CA CYS A 104 -2.39 8.73 -11.94
C CYS A 104 -2.99 7.66 -12.85
N GLU A 105 -2.14 6.78 -13.39
CA GLU A 105 -2.55 5.60 -14.13
C GLU A 105 -1.73 4.38 -13.70
N ILE A 106 -2.38 3.21 -13.72
CA ILE A 106 -1.66 1.95 -13.52
C ILE A 106 -0.98 1.60 -14.83
N PHE A 107 0.33 1.54 -14.81
CA PHE A 107 1.11 0.97 -15.89
C PHE A 107 1.34 -0.52 -15.62
N THR A 108 0.98 -1.35 -16.59
CA THR A 108 1.17 -2.79 -16.51
C THR A 108 1.78 -3.31 -17.80
N ASP A 109 2.91 -4.01 -17.66
CA ASP A 109 3.51 -4.79 -18.72
C ASP A 109 4.05 -6.11 -18.17
N CYS A 110 5.00 -6.74 -18.87
CA CYS A 110 5.59 -8.02 -18.48
C CYS A 110 6.69 -7.90 -17.43
N CYS A 111 7.22 -6.70 -17.24
CA CYS A 111 8.37 -6.41 -16.44
C CYS A 111 7.99 -5.69 -15.14
N THR A 112 7.01 -4.80 -15.20
CA THR A 112 6.61 -3.97 -14.07
C THR A 112 5.08 -3.87 -13.95
N CYS A 113 4.65 -3.70 -12.70
CA CYS A 113 3.31 -3.26 -12.35
C CYS A 113 3.53 -2.07 -11.43
N ASP A 114 3.23 -0.87 -11.93
CA ASP A 114 3.56 0.37 -11.23
C ASP A 114 2.45 1.41 -11.41
N VAL A 115 2.46 2.44 -10.59
CA VAL A 115 1.56 3.59 -10.72
C VAL A 115 2.36 4.81 -11.11
N ILE A 116 2.10 5.31 -12.30
CA ILE A 116 2.82 6.44 -12.89
C ILE A 116 1.87 7.63 -13.07
N ALA A 117 2.42 8.81 -13.33
CA ALA A 117 1.61 9.95 -13.69
C ALA A 117 1.12 9.79 -15.13
N VAL A 118 -0.07 10.31 -15.42
CA VAL A 118 -0.60 10.31 -16.78
C VAL A 118 0.36 11.02 -17.72
N GLY A 119 0.81 10.29 -18.75
CA GLY A 119 1.74 10.79 -19.75
C GLY A 119 3.23 10.67 -19.38
N GLU A 120 3.55 10.10 -18.22
CA GLU A 120 4.90 9.66 -17.90
C GLU A 120 5.28 8.46 -18.79
N GLN A 121 6.55 8.42 -19.23
CA GLN A 121 7.02 7.31 -20.04
C GLN A 121 7.41 6.15 -19.12
N PRO A 122 6.73 4.99 -19.20
CA PRO A 122 7.09 3.84 -18.39
C PRO A 122 8.48 3.29 -18.73
N PRO A 123 9.10 2.54 -17.81
CA PRO A 123 10.37 1.87 -18.06
C PRO A 123 10.26 0.91 -19.25
N ALA A 124 11.35 0.78 -20.01
CA ALA A 124 11.38 -0.13 -21.15
C ALA A 124 11.35 -1.59 -20.67
N CYS A 125 10.49 -2.40 -21.28
CA CYS A 125 10.43 -3.83 -21.06
C CYS A 125 10.94 -4.59 -22.30
N ASP A 126 12.12 -5.20 -22.18
CA ASP A 126 12.78 -5.95 -23.28
C ASP A 126 12.20 -7.36 -23.51
N VAL A 127 11.07 -7.69 -22.89
CA VAL A 127 10.41 -8.99 -23.04
C VAL A 127 9.51 -8.98 -24.28
N GLN A 128 9.83 -9.84 -25.25
CA GLN A 128 9.14 -9.87 -26.55
C GLN A 128 7.74 -10.49 -26.50
N GLU A 129 7.50 -11.43 -25.58
CA GLU A 129 6.22 -12.13 -25.44
C GLU A 129 5.77 -12.16 -23.97
N CYS A 130 4.63 -11.54 -23.69
CA CYS A 130 3.92 -11.59 -22.42
C CYS A 130 2.82 -12.65 -22.47
N PHE A 131 2.83 -13.62 -21.56
CA PHE A 131 1.66 -14.48 -21.38
C PHE A 131 0.67 -13.92 -20.36
N VAL A 132 1.19 -13.23 -19.33
CA VAL A 132 0.44 -12.59 -18.26
C VAL A 132 1.22 -11.34 -17.86
N ASP A 133 0.52 -10.22 -17.68
CA ASP A 133 1.12 -8.99 -17.16
C ASP A 133 1.38 -9.07 -15.65
N VAL A 134 2.30 -8.25 -15.15
CA VAL A 134 2.73 -8.32 -13.74
C VAL A 134 1.58 -7.94 -12.80
N CYS A 135 0.75 -6.94 -13.14
CA CYS A 135 -0.35 -6.52 -12.27
C CYS A 135 -1.41 -7.63 -12.09
N SER A 136 -1.70 -8.39 -13.14
CA SER A 136 -2.57 -9.57 -13.05
C SER A 136 -2.04 -10.63 -12.08
N THR A 137 -0.72 -10.72 -11.91
CA THR A 137 -0.10 -11.66 -10.95
C THR A 137 -0.28 -11.22 -9.50
N TYR A 138 -0.42 -9.92 -9.25
CA TYR A 138 -0.58 -9.34 -7.92
C TYR A 138 -2.05 -9.05 -7.53
N ASP A 139 -3.00 -9.45 -8.39
CA ASP A 139 -4.43 -9.10 -8.28
C ASP A 139 -4.70 -7.58 -8.30
N LEU A 140 -3.81 -6.84 -8.97
CA LEU A 140 -3.88 -5.38 -9.11
C LEU A 140 -4.52 -4.92 -10.42
N GLY A 141 -4.76 -5.84 -11.37
CA GLY A 141 -5.37 -5.54 -12.67
C GLY A 141 -6.71 -4.76 -12.63
N PRO A 142 -7.65 -5.03 -11.70
CA PRO A 142 -8.90 -4.27 -11.61
C PRO A 142 -8.82 -3.04 -10.70
N GLN A 143 -7.66 -2.78 -10.06
CA GLN A 143 -7.51 -1.68 -9.11
C GLN A 143 -7.42 -0.34 -9.82
N GLN A 144 -7.69 0.74 -9.07
CA GLN A 144 -7.49 2.10 -9.56
C GLN A 144 -6.16 2.66 -9.05
N ALA A 145 -5.56 3.52 -9.87
CA ALA A 145 -4.52 4.42 -9.43
C ALA A 145 -5.18 5.57 -8.65
N VAL A 146 -4.60 5.95 -7.52
CA VAL A 146 -5.10 7.05 -6.68
C VAL A 146 -3.97 8.00 -6.31
N CYS A 147 -4.31 9.27 -6.12
CA CYS A 147 -3.38 10.28 -5.65
C CYS A 147 -3.45 10.38 -4.13
N ARG A 148 -2.41 9.90 -3.44
CA ARG A 148 -2.32 9.95 -1.98
C ARG A 148 -1.08 10.70 -1.57
N PHE A 149 -1.27 11.75 -0.76
CA PHE A 149 -0.18 12.58 -0.23
C PHE A 149 0.70 13.18 -1.34
N GLY A 150 0.07 13.53 -2.47
CA GLY A 150 0.76 14.05 -3.65
C GLY A 150 1.58 13.01 -4.42
N ARG A 151 1.37 11.72 -4.18
CA ARG A 151 2.03 10.60 -4.88
C ARG A 151 1.00 9.66 -5.49
N CYS A 152 1.24 9.24 -6.72
CA CYS A 152 0.48 8.16 -7.33
C CYS A 152 0.78 6.83 -6.62
N THR A 153 -0.28 6.12 -6.25
CA THR A 153 -0.19 4.82 -5.58
C THR A 153 -1.39 3.94 -5.94
N PHE A 154 -1.33 2.66 -5.59
CA PHE A 154 -2.44 1.74 -5.78
C PHE A 154 -3.57 2.04 -4.79
N GLU A 155 -4.81 1.89 -5.23
CA GLU A 155 -5.94 1.79 -4.31
C GLU A 155 -5.70 0.63 -3.33
N LYS A 156 -5.96 0.88 -2.04
CA LYS A 156 -5.65 -0.07 -0.98
C LYS A 156 -6.59 -1.27 -1.01
N VAL A 157 -6.03 -2.47 -1.08
CA VAL A 157 -6.75 -3.74 -0.95
C VAL A 157 -6.60 -4.33 0.45
N THR A 158 -7.46 -5.30 0.78
CA THR A 158 -7.39 -5.98 2.08
C THR A 158 -6.32 -7.08 2.08
N CYS A 159 -5.33 -6.94 2.95
CA CYS A 159 -4.33 -7.98 3.24
C CYS A 159 -4.38 -8.44 4.71
N ASN A 160 -5.39 -7.98 5.46
CA ASN A 160 -5.48 -8.22 6.89
C ASN A 160 -5.98 -9.65 7.18
N PRO A 161 -5.21 -10.50 7.89
CA PRO A 161 -5.61 -11.87 8.21
C PRO A 161 -6.90 -11.95 9.04
N SER A 162 -7.28 -10.90 9.77
CA SER A 162 -8.51 -10.88 10.55
C SER A 162 -9.79 -10.85 9.69
N ALA A 163 -9.67 -10.51 8.40
CA ALA A 163 -10.77 -10.59 7.44
C ALA A 163 -10.98 -12.01 6.87
N VAL A 164 -10.07 -12.95 7.14
CA VAL A 164 -10.14 -14.32 6.63
C VAL A 164 -10.88 -15.21 7.61
N SER A 165 -11.91 -15.91 7.13
CA SER A 165 -12.70 -16.85 7.92
C SER A 165 -12.70 -18.28 7.37
N CYS A 166 -12.18 -18.50 6.16
CA CYS A 166 -12.12 -19.83 5.57
C CYS A 166 -10.86 -20.61 5.94
N ASN A 167 -10.89 -21.94 5.74
CA ASN A 167 -9.82 -22.85 6.17
C ASN A 167 -8.64 -22.96 5.18
N ALA A 168 -8.55 -22.06 4.18
CA ALA A 168 -7.42 -22.04 3.27
C ALA A 168 -6.18 -21.48 3.96
N GLN A 169 -5.01 -22.05 3.66
CA GLN A 169 -3.73 -21.52 4.14
C GLN A 169 -3.36 -20.27 3.31
N PRO A 170 -2.78 -19.20 3.91
CA PRO A 170 -2.22 -18.11 3.13
C PRO A 170 -1.13 -18.60 2.16
N PRO A 171 -0.99 -18.00 0.96
CA PRO A 171 0.15 -18.21 0.10
C PRO A 171 1.47 -17.78 0.77
N ASP A 172 2.58 -18.40 0.36
CA ASP A 172 3.93 -17.96 0.75
C ASP A 172 4.35 -16.79 -0.14
N CYS A 173 4.49 -15.60 0.47
CA CYS A 173 4.79 -14.36 -0.25
C CYS A 173 6.26 -13.97 -0.12
N ALA A 174 6.80 -13.40 -1.21
CA ALA A 174 8.16 -12.86 -1.23
C ALA A 174 8.26 -11.61 -0.34
N PRO A 175 9.47 -11.23 0.12
CA PRO A 175 9.68 -9.99 0.85
C PRO A 175 9.10 -8.78 0.10
N GLY A 176 8.48 -7.85 0.83
CA GLY A 176 7.78 -6.68 0.26
C GLY A 176 6.36 -6.97 -0.24
N THR A 177 5.89 -8.21 -0.15
CA THR A 177 4.51 -8.60 -0.52
C THR A 177 3.80 -9.32 0.63
N LEU A 178 2.48 -9.23 0.67
CA LEU A 178 1.62 -9.88 1.67
C LEU A 178 0.52 -10.69 1.01
N PRO A 179 0.02 -11.75 1.66
CA PRO A 179 -1.17 -12.46 1.21
C PRO A 179 -2.38 -11.53 1.10
N SER A 180 -3.05 -11.49 -0.05
CA SER A 180 -4.28 -10.70 -0.22
C SER A 180 -5.54 -11.51 0.08
N VAL A 181 -6.59 -10.79 0.46
CA VAL A 181 -7.89 -11.35 0.85
C VAL A 181 -8.92 -11.03 -0.23
N ALA A 182 -9.63 -12.06 -0.70
CA ALA A 182 -10.75 -11.95 -1.63
C ALA A 182 -12.02 -12.52 -1.00
N GLY A 183 -12.98 -11.64 -0.70
CA GLY A 183 -14.14 -12.00 0.12
C GLY A 183 -13.71 -12.37 1.54
N ASP A 184 -14.07 -13.57 2.00
CA ASP A 184 -13.74 -14.07 3.34
C ASP A 184 -12.57 -15.08 3.34
N CYS A 185 -11.81 -15.13 2.25
CA CYS A 185 -10.73 -16.09 2.00
C CYS A 185 -9.45 -15.42 1.49
N TRP A 186 -8.33 -16.13 1.56
CA TRP A 186 -7.14 -15.76 0.79
C TRP A 186 -7.44 -15.81 -0.72
N SER A 187 -6.97 -14.81 -1.46
CA SER A 187 -7.05 -14.76 -2.93
C SER A 187 -6.19 -15.86 -3.58
N GLY A 188 -5.18 -16.36 -2.85
CA GLY A 188 -4.12 -17.21 -3.37
C GLY A 188 -3.00 -16.43 -4.07
N GLN A 189 -3.09 -15.09 -4.09
CA GLN A 189 -2.09 -14.18 -4.64
C GLN A 189 -1.37 -13.43 -3.51
N CYS A 190 -0.21 -12.89 -3.85
CA CYS A 190 0.53 -11.95 -3.02
C CYS A 190 0.35 -10.56 -3.60
N THR A 191 0.23 -9.55 -2.75
CA THR A 191 0.06 -8.16 -3.16
C THR A 191 1.17 -7.33 -2.53
N PRO A 192 1.78 -6.37 -3.27
CA PRO A 192 2.74 -5.43 -2.70
C PRO A 192 2.22 -4.77 -1.43
N VAL A 193 3.08 -4.65 -0.42
CA VAL A 193 2.70 -4.08 0.88
C VAL A 193 2.18 -2.64 0.77
N GLU A 194 2.65 -1.89 -0.23
CA GLU A 194 2.16 -0.54 -0.55
C GLU A 194 0.69 -0.51 -1.01
N ALA A 195 0.20 -1.60 -1.61
CA ALA A 195 -1.20 -1.73 -2.00
C ALA A 195 -2.04 -2.34 -0.87
N CYS A 196 -1.42 -2.82 0.22
CA CYS A 196 -2.14 -3.37 1.36
C CYS A 196 -2.60 -2.28 2.34
N ASN A 197 -3.84 -2.42 2.84
CA ASN A 197 -4.40 -1.61 3.92
C ASN A 197 -3.96 -2.04 5.34
N TRP A 198 -3.03 -2.99 5.40
CA TRP A 198 -2.56 -3.61 6.63
C TRP A 198 -1.13 -4.12 6.45
N ALA A 199 -0.32 -3.99 7.49
CA ALA A 199 1.02 -4.54 7.59
C ALA A 199 1.19 -5.29 8.94
N PRO A 200 1.98 -6.37 8.97
CA PRO A 200 2.24 -7.12 10.20
C PRO A 200 3.14 -6.37 11.19
N ASP A 201 4.07 -5.57 10.67
CA ASP A 201 5.02 -4.74 11.41
C ASP A 201 5.60 -3.66 10.49
N CYS A 202 6.38 -2.73 11.06
CA CYS A 202 7.04 -1.69 10.28
C CYS A 202 8.19 -2.19 9.41
N ALA A 203 8.74 -3.38 9.66
CA ALA A 203 9.79 -3.93 8.80
C ALA A 203 9.21 -4.32 7.43
N ALA A 204 7.92 -4.65 7.35
CA ALA A 204 7.24 -4.84 6.08
C ALA A 204 7.20 -3.57 5.22
N CYS A 205 7.25 -2.38 5.82
CA CYS A 205 7.27 -1.10 5.09
C CYS A 205 8.66 -0.70 4.59
N ALA A 206 9.72 -1.39 5.01
CA ALA A 206 11.09 -1.13 4.59
C ALA A 206 11.37 -1.78 3.23
N THR A 207 10.71 -1.27 2.19
CA THR A 207 10.94 -1.64 0.79
C THR A 207 12.16 -0.90 0.25
N ASP A 208 13.06 -1.62 -0.43
CA ASP A 208 14.21 -1.05 -1.15
C ASP A 208 13.79 -0.90 -2.62
N PRO A 209 14.03 0.25 -3.28
CA PRO A 209 14.83 1.40 -2.83
C PRO A 209 14.07 2.45 -2.02
N ASP A 210 12.74 2.43 -2.06
CA ASP A 210 11.91 3.50 -1.53
C ASP A 210 11.16 3.03 -0.27
N PRO A 211 11.58 3.44 0.93
CA PRO A 211 10.91 3.04 2.17
C PRO A 211 9.56 3.76 2.28
N LEU A 212 8.52 2.99 2.55
CA LEU A 212 7.20 3.51 2.91
C LEU A 212 7.20 4.00 4.36
N VAL A 213 6.31 4.94 4.67
CA VAL A 213 6.08 5.39 6.04
C VAL A 213 5.27 4.34 6.77
N CYS A 214 5.83 3.78 7.85
CA CYS A 214 5.05 2.94 8.74
C CYS A 214 4.13 3.80 9.60
N VAL A 215 2.83 3.53 9.51
CA VAL A 215 1.81 4.26 10.28
C VAL A 215 1.12 3.31 11.23
N PHE A 216 1.34 3.49 12.53
CA PHE A 216 0.63 2.74 13.57
C PHE A 216 -0.73 3.39 13.86
N LYS A 217 -1.82 2.70 13.54
CA LYS A 217 -3.18 3.16 13.84
C LYS A 217 -3.56 2.72 15.26
N ALA A 218 -3.43 3.64 16.22
CA ALA A 218 -3.66 3.38 17.64
C ALA A 218 -5.17 3.43 17.96
N GLN A 219 -5.78 2.25 18.06
CA GLN A 219 -7.15 2.03 18.51
C GLN A 219 -7.30 0.62 19.09
N LYS A 220 -8.51 0.25 19.55
CA LYS A 220 -8.79 -1.15 19.92
C LYS A 220 -8.65 -2.04 18.67
N GLY A 221 -7.69 -2.98 18.71
CA GLY A 221 -7.31 -3.76 17.53
C GLY A 221 -6.33 -3.00 16.62
N ALA A 222 -5.44 -2.20 17.22
CA ALA A 222 -4.39 -1.46 16.55
C ALA A 222 -3.67 -2.28 15.48
N TYR A 223 -3.31 -1.62 14.40
CA TYR A 223 -2.68 -2.23 13.24
C TYR A 223 -1.71 -1.24 12.60
N GLN A 224 -0.79 -1.74 11.78
CA GLN A 224 0.06 -0.90 10.95
C GLN A 224 -0.46 -0.87 9.52
N VAL A 225 -0.15 0.22 8.83
CA VAL A 225 -0.28 0.35 7.38
C VAL A 225 0.98 1.03 6.86
N CYS A 226 1.43 0.64 5.69
CA CYS A 226 2.53 1.32 5.00
C CYS A 226 1.94 2.37 4.06
N GLU A 227 2.32 3.63 4.21
CA GLU A 227 1.81 4.73 3.39
C GLU A 227 2.95 5.38 2.60
N PRO A 228 2.68 5.90 1.39
CA PRO A 228 3.69 6.63 0.66
C PRO A 228 4.10 7.88 1.43
N LYS A 229 5.38 8.22 1.36
CA LYS A 229 5.88 9.47 1.94
C LYS A 229 5.22 10.65 1.23
N PRO A 230 4.67 11.62 1.97
CA PRO A 230 4.09 12.78 1.32
C PRO A 230 5.10 13.54 0.47
N ALA A 231 4.66 13.98 -0.71
CA ALA A 231 5.51 14.70 -1.65
C ALA A 231 6.09 15.99 -1.05
N ALA A 232 5.33 16.67 -0.19
CA ALA A 232 5.75 17.89 0.50
C ALA A 232 6.97 17.71 1.40
N CYS A 233 7.28 16.47 1.80
CA CYS A 233 8.38 16.17 2.72
C CYS A 233 9.73 15.93 2.04
N GLY A 234 9.78 15.97 0.70
CA GLY A 234 11.02 15.81 -0.08
C GLY A 234 11.78 14.54 0.30
N ASP A 235 13.12 14.63 0.39
CA ASP A 235 14.02 13.50 0.67
C ASP A 235 14.28 13.26 2.17
N ALA A 236 13.38 13.69 3.04
CA ALA A 236 13.52 13.44 4.48
C ALA A 236 13.69 11.91 4.72
N PRO A 237 14.73 11.50 5.47
CA PRO A 237 15.05 10.08 5.69
C PRO A 237 14.12 9.43 6.70
N GLU A 238 13.54 10.23 7.60
CA GLU A 238 12.55 9.81 8.59
C GLU A 238 11.36 10.75 8.51
N ILE A 239 10.16 10.20 8.71
CA ILE A 239 8.93 10.97 8.75
C ILE A 239 8.49 11.10 10.20
N ASP A 240 8.42 12.34 10.65
CA ASP A 240 7.82 12.78 11.90
C ASP A 240 6.42 13.33 11.64
N CYS A 241 5.75 13.82 12.67
CA CYS A 241 4.44 14.43 12.57
C CYS A 241 4.43 15.84 11.96
N GLU A 242 5.58 16.53 11.88
CA GLU A 242 5.65 17.81 11.15
C GLU A 242 5.37 17.58 9.67
N CYS A 243 5.92 16.48 9.12
CA CYS A 243 5.65 16.02 7.77
C CYS A 243 4.40 15.12 7.66
N GLY A 244 4.24 14.18 8.59
CA GLY A 244 3.32 13.05 8.48
C GLY A 244 1.89 13.31 8.94
N GLN A 245 1.57 14.50 9.47
CA GLN A 245 0.23 14.82 9.97
C GLN A 245 -0.86 14.58 8.93
N GLU A 246 -0.61 14.90 7.65
CA GLU A 246 -1.58 14.68 6.58
C GLU A 246 -1.97 13.21 6.40
N ILE A 247 -1.07 12.28 6.75
CA ILE A 247 -1.31 10.84 6.70
C ILE A 247 -2.35 10.42 7.76
N CYS A 248 -2.27 11.03 8.95
CA CYS A 248 -3.26 10.83 10.00
C CYS A 248 -4.59 11.48 9.63
N ASP A 249 -4.58 12.72 9.13
CA ASP A 249 -5.79 13.44 8.73
C ASP A 249 -6.58 12.73 7.63
N ALA A 250 -5.89 12.06 6.70
CA ALA A 250 -6.51 11.27 5.63
C ALA A 250 -7.08 9.92 6.10
N SER A 251 -6.90 9.54 7.37
CA SER A 251 -7.35 8.27 7.93
C SER A 251 -8.34 8.42 9.10
N PRO A 252 -9.48 9.14 8.96
CA PRO A 252 -10.46 9.22 10.03
C PRO A 252 -10.87 7.83 10.54
N PRO A 253 -10.96 7.62 11.86
CA PRO A 253 -10.97 8.62 12.93
C PRO A 253 -9.58 8.93 13.56
N HIS A 254 -8.48 8.47 12.97
CA HIS A 254 -7.14 8.56 13.54
C HIS A 254 -6.44 9.88 13.19
N THR A 255 -6.90 11.00 13.76
CA THR A 255 -6.46 12.35 13.37
C THR A 255 -5.34 12.94 14.23
N GLU A 256 -4.97 12.31 15.35
CA GLU A 256 -3.89 12.83 16.21
C GLU A 256 -2.57 12.13 15.89
N CYS A 257 -1.55 12.88 15.49
CA CYS A 257 -0.24 12.33 15.15
C CYS A 257 0.71 12.37 16.36
N HIS A 258 1.44 11.27 16.60
CA HIS A 258 2.58 11.23 17.51
C HIS A 258 3.82 10.64 16.84
N ASP A 259 4.98 11.27 17.08
CA ASP A 259 6.26 10.79 16.55
C ASP A 259 6.61 9.42 17.13
N GLN A 260 6.99 8.46 16.27
CA GLN A 260 7.43 7.13 16.72
C GLN A 260 8.38 6.48 15.73
N THR A 261 9.69 6.48 15.98
CA THR A 261 10.65 5.79 15.10
C THR A 261 10.37 4.27 15.00
N PRO A 262 10.31 3.65 13.79
CA PRO A 262 10.68 4.19 12.47
C PRO A 262 9.55 4.80 11.62
N GLY A 263 8.50 5.39 12.21
CA GLY A 263 7.42 6.07 11.51
C GLY A 263 6.61 7.02 12.40
N ILE A 264 5.27 6.94 12.32
CA ILE A 264 4.36 7.76 13.11
C ILE A 264 3.20 6.93 13.68
N VAL A 265 2.61 7.42 14.77
CA VAL A 265 1.36 6.91 15.33
C VAL A 265 0.25 7.86 14.96
N CYS A 266 -0.84 7.33 14.41
CA CYS A 266 -2.11 8.06 14.31
C CYS A 266 -3.07 7.50 15.35
N GLU A 267 -3.38 8.29 16.37
CA GLU A 267 -4.32 7.95 17.44
C GLU A 267 -5.73 8.44 17.10
N CYS A 268 -6.73 7.68 17.55
CA CYS A 268 -8.12 8.10 17.56
C CYS A 268 -8.52 8.57 18.98
N PRO A 269 -8.70 9.88 19.20
CA PRO A 269 -8.98 10.40 20.56
C PRO A 269 -10.34 9.98 21.16
N PHE A 270 -11.26 9.49 20.31
CA PHE A 270 -12.64 9.17 20.68
C PHE A 270 -13.05 7.72 20.32
N CYS A 271 -12.06 6.85 20.13
CA CYS A 271 -12.22 5.40 19.99
C CYS A 271 -11.83 4.70 21.32
#